data_AF-A0A7C6FNS7-F1
#
_entry.id   AF-A0A7C6FNS7-F1
#
_cell.length_a   1.000
_cell.length_b   1.000
_cell.length_c   1.000
_cell.angle_alpha   90.00
_cell.angle_beta   90.00
_cell.angle_gamma   90.00
#
_symmetry.space_group_name_H-M   'P 1'
#
loop_
_entity.id
_entity.type
_entity.pdbx_description
1 polymer ?
#
loop_
_entity_poly.entity_id
_entity_poly.type
_entity_poly.pdbx_seq_one_letter_code
_entity_poly.pdbx_strand_id
1 'polypeptide(L)' 'VHYSAIEGNGFRTLEQGQTVEFEVQQGAKGPQAAKVKRI' A
#
# COMPACT_ATOMS: atom_id res chain seq x y z
N VAL A 1 3.15 -0.99 5.91
CA VAL A 1 2.39 -1.41 4.71
C VAL A 1 2.98 -2.71 4.21
N HIS A 2 2.16 -3.75 4.00
CA HIS A 2 2.66 -5.02 3.47
C HIS A 2 2.80 -4.92 1.94
N TYR A 3 3.86 -5.50 1.37
CA TYR A 3 4.15 -5.41 -0.08
C TYR A 3 2.99 -5.93 -0.94
N SER A 4 2.20 -6.88 -0.42
CA SER A 4 1.02 -7.44 -1.09
C SER A 4 -0.08 -6.42 -1.34
N ALA A 5 -0.12 -5.33 -0.59
CA ALA A 5 -1.08 -4.26 -0.78
C ALA A 5 -0.70 -3.30 -1.92
N ILE A 6 0.54 -3.36 -2.43
CA ILE A 6 1.04 -2.45 -3.47
C ILE A 6 0.66 -2.97 -4.85
N GLU A 7 -0.13 -2.19 -5.58
CA GLU A 7 -0.55 -2.46 -6.94
C GLU A 7 0.49 -1.94 -7.96
N GLY A 8 0.69 -2.70 -9.04
CA GLY A 8 1.63 -2.38 -10.12
C GLY A 8 2.43 -3.60 -10.60
N ASN A 9 2.94 -3.51 -11.83
CA ASN A 9 3.83 -4.51 -12.42
C ASN A 9 5.28 -4.15 -12.07
N GLY A 10 6.03 -5.08 -11.46
CA GLY A 10 7.42 -4.88 -11.03
C GLY A 10 7.63 -4.99 -9.52
N PHE A 11 8.73 -4.41 -9.02
CA PHE A 11 9.07 -4.44 -7.58
C PHE A 11 8.03 -3.68 -6.75
N ARG A 12 7.44 -4.37 -5.75
CA ARG A 12 6.42 -3.85 -4.83
C ARG A 12 7.06 -3.20 -3.61
N THR A 13 7.82 -2.14 -3.85
CA THR A 13 8.49 -1.34 -2.81
C THR A 13 8.06 0.11 -2.93
N LEU A 14 7.97 0.79 -1.79
CA LEU A 14 7.79 2.24 -1.72
C LEU A 14 9.08 2.88 -1.24
N GLU A 15 9.44 3.99 -1.85
CA GLU A 15 10.59 4.80 -1.42
C GLU A 15 10.16 5.81 -0.37
N GLN A 16 11.09 6.23 0.49
CA GLN A 16 10.81 7.25 1.49
C GLN A 16 10.42 8.57 0.79
N GLY A 17 9.31 9.17 1.22
CA GLY A 17 8.78 10.41 0.63
C GLY A 17 7.92 10.21 -0.63
N GLN A 18 7.70 8.96 -1.04
CA GLN A 18 6.82 8.66 -2.17
C GLN A 18 5.36 8.90 -1.83
N THR A 19 4.68 9.72 -2.64
CA THR A 19 3.24 9.94 -2.54
C THR A 19 2.50 8.73 -3.10
N VAL A 20 1.52 8.24 -2.34
CA VAL A 20 0.70 7.09 -2.72
C VAL A 20 -0.76 7.35 -2.42
N GLU A 21 -1.62 6.76 -3.23
CA GLU A 21 -3.03 6.59 -2.93
C GLU A 21 -3.24 5.21 -2.31
N PHE A 22 -4.10 5.09 -1.31
CA PHE A 22 -4.45 3.80 -0.71
C PHE A 22 -5.85 3.84 -0.11
N GLU A 23 -6.44 2.67 0.04
CA GLU A 23 -7.70 2.47 0.75
C GLU A 23 -7.43 1.98 2.18
N VAL A 24 -8.22 2.43 3.16
CA VAL A 24 -8.13 1.91 4.54
C VAL A 24 -9.13 0.77 4.70
N GLN A 25 -8.65 -0.41 5.11
CA GLN A 25 -9.51 -1.56 5.44
C GLN A 25 -9.30 -2.01 6.89
N GLN A 26 -10.35 -2.53 7.53
CA GLN A 26 -10.24 -3.08 8.88
C GLN A 26 -9.72 -4.52 8.83
N GLY A 27 -8.49 -4.72 9.30
CA GLY A 27 -7.86 -6.05 9.41
C GLY A 27 -7.95 -6.65 10.81
N ALA A 28 -7.48 -7.89 10.95
CA ALA A 28 -7.45 -8.62 12.22
C ALA A 28 -6.64 -7.92 13.33
N LYS A 29 -5.78 -6.96 12.98
CA LYS A 29 -4.96 -6.18 13.92
C LYS A 29 -5.31 -4.68 13.93
N GLY A 30 -6.47 -4.31 13.36
CA GLY A 30 -6.89 -2.91 13.21
C GLY A 30 -6.80 -2.39 11.77
N PRO A 31 -6.93 -1.07 11.57
CA PRO A 31 -6.93 -0.47 10.23
C PRO A 31 -5.59 -0.67 9.53
N GLN A 32 -5.64 -1.09 8.28
CA GLN A 32 -4.47 -1.34 7.43
C GLN A 32 -4.70 -0.76 6.02
N ALA A 33 -3.60 -0.40 5.34
CA ALA A 33 -3.65 0.08 3.97
C ALA A 33 -3.83 -1.08 2.98
N ALA A 34 -4.76 -0.91 2.04
CA ALA A 34 -5.07 -1.80 0.92
C ALA A 34 -5.01 -1.02 -0.40
N LYS A 35 -4.85 -1.75 -1.52
CA LYS A 35 -4.82 -1.18 -2.88
C LYS A 35 -3.93 0.07 -3.01
N VAL A 36 -2.70 -0.04 -2.51
CA VAL A 36 -1.73 1.05 -2.51
C VAL A 36 -1.21 1.26 -3.93
N LYS A 37 -1.44 2.45 -4.48
CA LYS A 37 -1.02 2.87 -5.82
C LYS A 37 -0.05 4.04 -5.72
N ARG A 38 0.96 4.05 -6.59
CA ARG A 38 1.87 5.18 -6.74
C ARG A 38 1.17 6.26 -7.56
N ILE A 39 1.30 7.52 -7.13
CA ILE A 39 0.85 8.70 -7.89
C ILE A 39 1.99 9.18 -8.78
#